data_AF-A0A671ET19-F1
#
_entry.id   AF-A0A671ET19-F1
#
_cell.length_a   1.000
_cell.length_b   1.000
_cell.length_c   1.000
_cell.angle_alpha   90.00
_cell.angle_beta   90.00
_cell.angle_gamma   90.00
#
_symmetry.space_group_name_H-M   'P 1'
#
loop_
_entity.id
_entity.type
_entity.pdbx_description
1 polymer ?
#
loop_
_entity_poly.entity_id
_entity_poly.type
_entity_poly.pdbx_seq_one_letter_code
_entity_poly.pdbx_strand_id
1 'polypeptide(L)'
;MAQVPGEVDNMEGLPAPNNNNPVARWESPDRGWEREQPMACTAAASLFECSRIKALADEREAVQKKTFTKWVNSHLARIGCHIGDLYADLRDGFVLTRLLEVLSGEQLPRPTRGRMRIHSLENVDKGAAVLKEQRVHLENVGSHDIVDGNHRLTLGLVWTIILRFQIQVIKIETEDNRETRSAKDALLLWCQMKTAGYPEVNIQNFTTSWRDGLAFNALIHRHRPDLVDFSKLTKSNANYNLQRAFRTAEQHLGLARLLDPEDVNMEAPDEKSIITYVVSFYHYFSKMKALAVEGKRIGKVLDQVLEVGKIIERYEELAAELLAWIHRTVGLISNQKFANSLSGVQQQLQAFTAYCTLEKPVKFQEKGNLEVLLFSIQSKLRACNRRLYVPRDGCGIWDIDKAWGQLEKAEHEREAALRAELIRQEKLELLAQRFDHKVAMRESWLNENQRLVSQDNFGYELPAVEAAMKKHEAIEADIAAYEERVQGVAELAQALAAEGYYDARRVAAQRDSVLRQWALLTGLVGARRTRLEQNLALQKVFQEMVYMVDWMEEMQVGATWGPRWVWCARRGGRGIGTERVVRDMKRERETERDKEKSEKERVRDRDREID
;
A
#
# COMPACT_ATOMS: atom_id res chain seq x y z
N MET A 1 -20.21 -55.07 8.83
CA MET A 1 -18.90 -55.72 9.05
C MET A 1 -18.20 -54.93 10.16
N ALA A 2 -17.83 -55.46 11.33
CA ALA A 2 -18.12 -56.74 12.02
C ALA A 2 -17.82 -56.51 13.53
N GLN A 3 -18.53 -56.96 14.58
CA GLN A 3 -19.68 -57.87 14.78
C GLN A 3 -19.38 -59.37 14.58
N VAL A 4 -19.45 -60.27 15.59
CA VAL A 4 -19.77 -60.09 17.04
C VAL A 4 -18.74 -60.79 17.97
N PRO A 5 -19.07 -61.85 18.74
CA PRO A 5 -19.03 -61.91 20.22
C PRO A 5 -17.69 -62.48 20.78
N GLY A 6 -17.45 -62.59 22.09
CA GLY A 6 -18.27 -62.31 23.29
C GLY A 6 -18.67 -63.60 24.03
N GLU A 7 -18.26 -63.78 25.28
CA GLU A 7 -18.69 -64.90 26.13
C GLU A 7 -18.59 -64.56 27.63
N VAL A 8 -19.30 -65.30 28.46
CA VAL A 8 -19.42 -65.12 29.92
C VAL A 8 -19.28 -66.47 30.60
N ASP A 9 -18.67 -66.52 31.78
CA ASP A 9 -18.77 -67.68 32.65
C ASP A 9 -18.73 -67.30 34.13
N ASN A 10 -19.45 -68.07 34.95
CA ASN A 10 -19.50 -67.96 36.41
C ASN A 10 -18.89 -69.24 37.02
N MET A 11 -18.25 -69.15 38.19
CA MET A 11 -18.78 -69.68 39.47
C MET A 11 -17.73 -69.62 40.60
N GLU A 12 -18.19 -69.81 41.84
CA GLU A 12 -17.53 -69.46 43.11
C GLU A 12 -16.42 -70.43 43.59
N GLY A 13 -15.58 -69.99 44.55
CA GLY A 13 -14.43 -70.79 45.02
C GLY A 13 -13.90 -70.61 46.47
N LEU A 14 -14.47 -69.69 47.28
CA LEU A 14 -14.17 -69.52 48.72
C LEU A 14 -12.67 -69.20 49.07
N PRO A 15 -12.20 -69.16 50.34
CA PRO A 15 -12.14 -67.88 51.06
C PRO A 15 -10.81 -67.55 51.77
N ALA A 16 -10.63 -66.27 52.15
CA ALA A 16 -9.63 -65.83 53.14
C ALA A 16 -10.27 -64.84 54.13
N PRO A 17 -9.90 -64.85 55.44
CA PRO A 17 -10.77 -64.32 56.48
C PRO A 17 -10.58 -62.83 56.83
N ASN A 18 -11.71 -62.21 57.17
CA ASN A 18 -11.79 -60.99 57.98
C ASN A 18 -11.31 -61.27 59.42
N ASN A 19 -10.66 -60.31 60.10
CA ASN A 19 -10.70 -60.26 61.56
C ASN A 19 -10.59 -58.83 62.13
N ASN A 20 -11.19 -58.63 63.30
CA ASN A 20 -11.38 -57.34 63.96
C ASN A 20 -10.33 -57.03 65.04
N ASN A 21 -10.34 -55.76 65.40
CA ASN A 21 -9.91 -55.18 66.68
C ASN A 21 -10.27 -56.04 67.93
N PRO A 22 -9.38 -56.15 68.93
CA PRO A 22 -9.82 -56.34 70.32
C PRO A 22 -9.16 -55.41 71.35
N VAL A 23 -9.88 -55.20 72.47
CA VAL A 23 -9.43 -54.45 73.67
C VAL A 23 -9.23 -55.42 74.85
N ALA A 24 -8.05 -55.39 75.48
CA ALA A 24 -7.71 -55.90 76.83
C ALA A 24 -6.32 -55.36 77.20
N ARG A 25 -6.00 -54.76 78.36
CA ARG A 25 -6.22 -55.08 79.78
C ARG A 25 -5.68 -56.45 80.22
N TRP A 26 -4.52 -56.43 80.86
CA TRP A 26 -3.96 -57.47 81.74
C TRP A 26 -3.27 -56.79 82.93
N GLU A 27 -3.11 -57.49 84.05
CA GLU A 27 -2.74 -56.91 85.36
C GLU A 27 -1.68 -57.75 86.11
N SER A 28 -0.94 -57.08 87.01
CA SER A 28 -0.26 -57.66 88.18
C SER A 28 0.99 -58.54 87.94
N PRO A 29 1.83 -58.82 88.97
CA PRO A 29 1.68 -58.48 90.39
C PRO A 29 2.82 -57.68 91.07
N ASP A 30 2.40 -56.90 92.08
CA ASP A 30 2.99 -56.68 93.41
C ASP A 30 4.53 -56.62 93.61
N ARG A 31 5.01 -55.44 94.07
CA ARG A 31 6.11 -55.32 95.04
C ARG A 31 6.06 -53.99 95.79
N GLY A 32 6.12 -54.06 97.12
CA GLY A 32 6.77 -53.05 97.99
C GLY A 32 5.99 -51.76 98.28
N TRP A 33 5.45 -51.67 99.50
CA TRP A 33 5.02 -50.39 100.07
C TRP A 33 6.22 -49.66 100.70
N GLU A 34 6.81 -48.69 99.99
CA GLU A 34 7.60 -47.63 100.64
C GLU A 34 7.01 -46.26 100.35
N ARG A 35 6.85 -45.47 101.42
CA ARG A 35 6.02 -44.26 101.46
C ARG A 35 6.91 -43.01 101.43
N GLU A 36 7.63 -42.82 100.33
CA GLU A 36 8.40 -41.58 100.14
C GLU A 36 7.48 -40.38 99.85
N GLN A 37 7.82 -39.24 100.44
CA GLN A 37 7.03 -38.02 100.37
C GLN A 37 7.44 -37.21 99.12
N PRO A 38 6.51 -36.57 98.38
CA PRO A 38 6.88 -35.71 97.26
C PRO A 38 7.71 -34.50 97.74
N MET A 39 9.01 -34.49 97.42
CA MET A 39 9.86 -33.33 97.69
C MET A 39 9.37 -32.11 96.91
N ALA A 40 9.26 -30.95 97.59
CA ALA A 40 8.66 -29.74 97.03
C ALA A 40 9.33 -29.18 95.75
N CYS A 41 10.56 -29.62 95.44
CA CYS A 41 11.36 -29.16 94.31
C CYS A 41 10.71 -29.43 92.94
N THR A 42 10.01 -30.55 92.76
CA THR A 42 9.36 -30.89 91.47
C THR A 42 8.11 -30.05 91.20
N ALA A 43 7.33 -29.78 92.25
CA ALA A 43 6.19 -28.86 92.19
C ALA A 43 6.66 -27.44 91.83
N ALA A 44 7.75 -26.96 92.42
CA ALA A 44 8.34 -25.66 92.08
C ALA A 44 8.75 -25.59 90.60
N ALA A 45 9.48 -26.58 90.08
CA ALA A 45 9.88 -26.62 88.66
C ALA A 45 8.68 -26.63 87.70
N SER A 46 7.63 -27.41 88.02
CA SER A 46 6.38 -27.46 87.27
C SER A 46 5.65 -26.11 87.28
N LEU A 47 5.59 -25.44 88.44
CA LEU A 47 4.97 -24.12 88.58
C LEU A 47 5.76 -23.01 87.85
N PHE A 48 7.09 -23.04 87.88
CA PHE A 48 7.93 -22.14 87.07
C PHE A 48 7.70 -22.35 85.58
N GLU A 49 7.62 -23.59 85.11
CA GLU A 49 7.37 -23.89 83.70
C GLU A 49 5.96 -23.46 83.26
N CYS A 50 4.93 -23.76 84.04
CA CYS A 50 3.57 -23.26 83.80
C CYS A 50 3.50 -21.72 83.80
N SER A 51 4.24 -21.04 84.68
CA SER A 51 4.31 -19.58 84.73
C SER A 51 5.04 -18.99 83.52
N ARG A 52 6.12 -19.66 83.06
CA ARG A 52 6.89 -19.29 81.86
C ARG A 52 6.08 -19.47 80.58
N ILE A 53 5.38 -20.61 80.45
CA ILE A 53 4.45 -20.89 79.34
C ILE A 53 3.33 -19.85 79.33
N LYS A 54 2.77 -19.50 80.50
CA LYS A 54 1.73 -18.47 80.60
C LYS A 54 2.26 -17.09 80.19
N ALA A 55 3.42 -16.66 80.69
CA ALA A 55 4.01 -15.38 80.33
C ALA A 55 4.26 -15.26 78.81
N LEU A 56 4.80 -16.30 78.18
CA LEU A 56 5.00 -16.36 76.72
C LEU A 56 3.68 -16.41 75.93
N ALA A 57 2.61 -16.95 76.50
CA ALA A 57 1.28 -16.91 75.88
C ALA A 57 0.65 -15.51 75.97
N ASP A 58 0.74 -14.87 77.14
CA ASP A 58 0.19 -13.53 77.40
C ASP A 58 0.97 -12.45 76.60
N GLU A 59 2.29 -12.60 76.43
CA GLU A 59 3.13 -11.76 75.54
C GLU A 59 2.71 -11.89 74.06
N ARG A 60 2.48 -13.12 73.58
CA ARG A 60 1.96 -13.36 72.23
C ARG A 60 0.53 -12.83 72.05
N GLU A 61 -0.31 -12.89 73.08
CA GLU A 61 -1.65 -12.32 73.06
C GLU A 61 -1.59 -10.79 72.87
N ALA A 62 -0.64 -10.11 73.53
CA ALA A 62 -0.40 -8.68 73.36
C ALA A 62 0.13 -8.34 71.94
N VAL A 63 1.09 -9.08 71.40
CA VAL A 63 1.61 -8.88 70.04
C VAL A 63 0.54 -9.14 68.98
N GLN A 64 -0.27 -10.20 69.12
CA GLN A 64 -1.42 -10.46 68.24
C GLN A 64 -2.44 -9.32 68.30
N LYS A 65 -2.84 -8.88 69.51
CA LYS A 65 -3.75 -7.73 69.68
C LYS A 65 -3.24 -6.50 68.94
N LYS A 66 -2.00 -6.11 69.21
CA LYS A 66 -1.32 -4.95 68.59
C LYS A 66 -1.32 -5.03 67.06
N THR A 67 -0.92 -6.16 66.52
CA THR A 67 -0.82 -6.39 65.06
C THR A 67 -2.20 -6.40 64.40
N PHE A 68 -3.19 -7.08 65.00
CA PHE A 68 -4.55 -7.16 64.48
C PHE A 68 -5.28 -5.82 64.59
N THR A 69 -5.11 -5.03 65.66
CA THR A 69 -5.64 -3.66 65.76
C THR A 69 -5.15 -2.81 64.58
N LYS A 70 -3.84 -2.81 64.31
CA LYS A 70 -3.27 -2.06 63.16
C LYS A 70 -3.76 -2.60 61.81
N TRP A 71 -3.98 -3.91 61.67
CA TRP A 71 -4.49 -4.52 60.43
C TRP A 71 -5.97 -4.19 60.17
N VAL A 72 -6.81 -4.21 61.20
CA VAL A 72 -8.20 -3.74 61.11
C VAL A 72 -8.22 -2.26 60.73
N ASN A 73 -7.40 -1.45 61.39
CA ASN A 73 -7.29 -0.01 61.10
C ASN A 73 -6.78 0.30 59.69
N SER A 74 -5.87 -0.50 59.11
CA SER A 74 -5.40 -0.26 57.73
C SER A 74 -6.49 -0.51 56.67
N HIS A 75 -7.51 -1.31 56.99
CA HIS A 75 -8.70 -1.50 56.15
C HIS A 75 -9.76 -0.43 56.44
N LEU A 76 -10.09 -0.18 57.71
CA LEU A 76 -11.12 0.77 58.13
C LEU A 76 -10.78 2.24 57.86
N ALA A 77 -9.50 2.61 57.80
CA ALA A 77 -9.08 3.97 57.44
C ALA A 77 -9.62 4.41 56.07
N ARG A 78 -9.84 3.47 55.14
CA ARG A 78 -10.43 3.73 53.81
C ARG A 78 -11.88 4.24 53.86
N ILE A 79 -12.57 4.05 54.97
CA ILE A 79 -13.95 4.50 55.22
C ILE A 79 -14.04 5.47 56.41
N GLY A 80 -12.91 6.04 56.85
CA GLY A 80 -12.86 6.99 57.97
C GLY A 80 -13.16 6.38 59.35
N CYS A 81 -13.05 5.07 59.50
CA CYS A 81 -13.29 4.36 60.75
C CYS A 81 -11.96 3.90 61.39
N HIS A 82 -11.90 3.84 62.72
CA HIS A 82 -10.70 3.48 63.48
C HIS A 82 -11.09 2.86 64.83
N ILE A 83 -10.29 1.94 65.33
CA ILE A 83 -10.39 1.34 66.67
C ILE A 83 -9.15 1.64 67.51
N GLY A 84 -9.37 1.89 68.81
CA GLY A 84 -8.32 2.07 69.81
C GLY A 84 -8.03 0.77 70.56
N ASP A 85 -9.06 -0.01 70.90
CA ASP A 85 -8.91 -1.32 71.54
C ASP A 85 -9.81 -2.37 70.86
N LEU A 86 -9.16 -3.32 70.18
CA LEU A 86 -9.78 -4.47 69.51
C LEU A 86 -10.78 -5.26 70.39
N TYR A 87 -10.56 -5.31 71.71
CA TYR A 87 -11.41 -6.05 72.65
C TYR A 87 -12.60 -5.24 73.17
N ALA A 88 -12.58 -3.91 73.03
CA ALA A 88 -13.69 -3.04 73.39
C ALA A 88 -14.53 -2.70 72.15
N ASP A 89 -13.86 -2.31 71.06
CA ASP A 89 -14.49 -1.71 69.89
C ASP A 89 -15.15 -2.73 68.94
N LEU A 90 -14.84 -4.04 69.07
CA LEU A 90 -15.57 -5.09 68.36
C LEU A 90 -16.85 -5.55 69.08
N ARG A 91 -17.06 -5.17 70.36
CA ARG A 91 -18.13 -5.71 71.21
C ARG A 91 -19.54 -5.28 70.78
N ASP A 92 -19.68 -4.21 70.01
CA ASP A 92 -20.97 -3.70 69.53
C ASP A 92 -21.40 -4.31 68.17
N GLY A 93 -20.50 -5.07 67.54
CA GLY A 93 -20.64 -5.65 66.21
C GLY A 93 -20.57 -4.67 65.03
N PHE A 94 -20.66 -3.36 65.23
CA PHE A 94 -20.65 -2.36 64.15
C PHE A 94 -19.32 -2.36 63.40
N VAL A 95 -18.20 -2.34 64.14
CA VAL A 95 -16.85 -2.40 63.56
C VAL A 95 -16.64 -3.70 62.79
N LEU A 96 -17.13 -4.83 63.33
CA LEU A 96 -17.05 -6.14 62.69
C LEU A 96 -17.81 -6.15 61.35
N THR A 97 -19.05 -5.64 61.30
CA THR A 97 -19.81 -5.55 60.04
C THR A 97 -19.09 -4.66 59.02
N ARG A 98 -18.58 -3.49 59.44
CA ARG A 98 -17.86 -2.57 58.54
C ARG A 98 -16.54 -3.14 58.02
N LEU A 99 -15.82 -3.91 58.83
CA LEU A 99 -14.60 -4.61 58.41
C LEU A 99 -14.92 -5.67 57.33
N LEU A 100 -15.97 -6.46 57.54
CA LEU A 100 -16.40 -7.48 56.58
C LEU A 100 -16.89 -6.87 55.26
N GLU A 101 -17.66 -5.79 55.29
CA GLU A 101 -18.11 -5.02 54.12
C GLU A 101 -16.94 -4.49 53.28
N VAL A 102 -15.86 -4.01 53.93
CA VAL A 102 -14.62 -3.56 53.26
C VAL A 102 -13.79 -4.72 52.68
N LEU A 103 -13.92 -5.94 53.24
CA LEU A 103 -13.16 -7.12 52.83
C LEU A 103 -13.85 -7.95 51.75
N SER A 104 -15.18 -8.04 51.74
CA SER A 104 -15.94 -8.66 50.64
C SER A 104 -16.14 -7.69 49.47
N GLY A 105 -16.30 -6.40 49.74
CA GLY A 105 -16.78 -5.40 48.77
C GLY A 105 -18.31 -5.44 48.56
N GLU A 106 -19.04 -6.21 49.36
CA GLU A 106 -20.48 -6.42 49.29
C GLU A 106 -21.19 -5.63 50.40
N GLN A 107 -22.32 -4.98 50.10
CA GLN A 107 -23.08 -4.23 51.10
C GLN A 107 -23.81 -5.19 52.06
N LEU A 108 -23.40 -5.19 53.33
CA LEU A 108 -23.94 -6.07 54.35
C LEU A 108 -25.20 -5.47 55.02
N PRO A 109 -26.06 -6.30 55.66
CA PRO A 109 -27.23 -5.83 56.40
C PRO A 109 -26.87 -4.76 57.43
N ARG A 110 -27.64 -3.67 57.47
CA ARG A 110 -27.36 -2.54 58.37
C ARG A 110 -27.39 -3.00 59.84
N PRO A 111 -26.36 -2.68 60.66
CA PRO A 111 -26.37 -2.97 62.09
C PRO A 111 -27.56 -2.34 62.82
N THR A 112 -28.09 -3.08 63.79
CA THR A 112 -29.16 -2.64 64.68
C THR A 112 -28.65 -1.55 65.62
N ARG A 113 -29.42 -0.46 65.72
CA ARG A 113 -29.09 0.71 66.54
C ARG A 113 -29.63 0.55 67.95
N GLY A 114 -28.73 0.37 68.92
CA GLY A 114 -29.06 0.40 70.34
C GLY A 114 -27.83 0.14 71.22
N ARG A 115 -27.94 0.46 72.52
CA ARG A 115 -26.85 0.27 73.51
C ARG A 115 -27.02 -0.94 74.42
N MET A 116 -28.18 -1.62 74.37
CA MET A 116 -28.41 -2.84 75.15
C MET A 116 -27.70 -4.04 74.51
N ARG A 117 -27.17 -4.95 75.34
CA ARG A 117 -26.41 -6.16 74.95
C ARG A 117 -27.08 -7.01 73.84
N ILE A 118 -28.42 -7.02 73.77
CA ILE A 118 -29.16 -7.75 72.73
C ILE A 118 -28.89 -7.23 71.31
N HIS A 119 -28.73 -5.92 71.11
CA HIS A 119 -28.39 -5.35 69.80
C HIS A 119 -26.95 -5.67 69.41
N SER A 120 -26.03 -5.67 70.39
CA SER A 120 -24.63 -6.07 70.22
C SER A 120 -24.52 -7.53 69.75
N LEU A 121 -25.27 -8.43 70.39
CA LEU A 121 -25.38 -9.84 69.98
C LEU A 121 -25.88 -9.94 68.54
N GLU A 122 -27.02 -9.30 68.22
CA GLU A 122 -27.60 -9.32 66.87
C GLU A 122 -26.63 -8.80 65.78
N ASN A 123 -25.82 -7.78 66.09
CA ASN A 123 -24.81 -7.24 65.18
C ASN A 123 -23.62 -8.19 64.97
N VAL A 124 -23.14 -8.84 66.03
CA VAL A 124 -22.09 -9.85 65.92
C VAL A 124 -22.62 -11.10 65.20
N ASP A 125 -23.86 -11.51 65.45
CA ASP A 125 -24.52 -12.63 64.75
C ASP A 125 -24.70 -12.34 63.25
N LYS A 126 -25.03 -11.10 62.85
CA LYS A 126 -25.02 -10.68 61.44
C LYS A 126 -23.63 -10.82 60.81
N GLY A 127 -22.57 -10.41 61.50
CA GLY A 127 -21.18 -10.61 61.04
C GLY A 127 -20.80 -12.10 60.93
N ALA A 128 -21.20 -12.91 61.91
CA ALA A 128 -20.97 -14.35 61.93
C ALA A 128 -21.76 -15.10 60.84
N ALA A 129 -22.94 -14.63 60.47
CA ALA A 129 -23.73 -15.18 59.37
C ALA A 129 -23.04 -14.98 58.01
N VAL A 130 -22.56 -13.75 57.74
CA VAL A 130 -21.78 -13.43 56.52
C VAL A 130 -20.50 -14.27 56.45
N LEU A 131 -19.84 -14.51 57.58
CA LEU A 131 -18.68 -15.42 57.63
C LEU A 131 -19.05 -16.87 57.29
N LYS A 132 -20.16 -17.39 57.83
CA LYS A 132 -20.65 -18.74 57.50
C LYS A 132 -21.03 -18.88 56.01
N GLU A 133 -21.69 -17.87 55.44
CA GLU A 133 -22.00 -17.80 54.00
C GLU A 133 -20.74 -17.83 53.13
N GLN A 134 -19.71 -17.06 53.53
CA GLN A 134 -18.38 -17.08 52.93
C GLN A 134 -17.58 -18.37 53.24
N ARG A 135 -18.21 -19.43 53.77
CA ARG A 135 -17.64 -20.75 54.13
C ARG A 135 -16.59 -20.73 55.24
N VAL A 136 -16.81 -19.91 56.28
CA VAL A 136 -15.99 -19.91 57.50
C VAL A 136 -16.63 -20.81 58.57
N HIS A 137 -15.85 -21.76 59.07
CA HIS A 137 -16.23 -22.65 60.16
C HIS A 137 -15.98 -21.98 61.52
N LEU A 138 -17.05 -21.45 62.13
CA LEU A 138 -17.04 -20.81 63.46
C LEU A 138 -17.50 -21.80 64.54
N GLU A 139 -16.79 -22.92 64.68
CA GLU A 139 -17.21 -24.06 65.53
C GLU A 139 -17.06 -23.80 67.05
N ASN A 140 -16.20 -22.86 67.44
CA ASN A 140 -15.85 -22.57 68.84
C ASN A 140 -15.87 -21.07 69.17
N VAL A 141 -16.70 -20.26 68.49
CA VAL A 141 -16.87 -18.83 68.77
C VAL A 141 -18.35 -18.45 68.63
N GLY A 142 -18.99 -18.08 69.74
CA GLY A 142 -20.34 -17.50 69.77
C GLY A 142 -20.33 -15.97 69.69
N SER A 143 -21.48 -15.37 69.39
CA SER A 143 -21.65 -13.91 69.46
C SER A 143 -21.48 -13.37 70.88
N HIS A 144 -21.90 -14.14 71.88
CA HIS A 144 -21.73 -13.80 73.30
C HIS A 144 -20.27 -13.67 73.73
N ASP A 145 -19.37 -14.54 73.25
CA ASP A 145 -17.94 -14.45 73.57
C ASP A 145 -17.32 -13.10 73.18
N ILE A 146 -17.69 -12.59 72.01
CA ILE A 146 -17.22 -11.30 71.49
C ILE A 146 -17.87 -10.14 72.26
N VAL A 147 -19.18 -10.20 72.48
CA VAL A 147 -19.94 -9.15 73.17
C VAL A 147 -19.56 -9.03 74.66
N ASP A 148 -19.18 -10.14 75.31
CA ASP A 148 -18.73 -10.16 76.70
C ASP A 148 -17.23 -9.85 76.84
N GLY A 149 -16.46 -9.84 75.73
CA GLY A 149 -15.08 -9.37 75.67
C GLY A 149 -14.01 -10.45 75.86
N ASN A 150 -14.28 -11.70 75.46
CA ASN A 150 -13.30 -12.79 75.52
C ASN A 150 -12.14 -12.51 74.55
N HIS A 151 -10.99 -12.08 75.10
CA HIS A 151 -9.79 -11.71 74.34
C HIS A 151 -9.38 -12.79 73.31
N ARG A 152 -9.28 -14.04 73.77
CA ARG A 152 -8.73 -15.16 72.97
C ARG A 152 -9.65 -15.53 71.82
N LEU A 153 -10.96 -15.53 72.04
CA LEU A 153 -11.93 -15.79 70.98
C LEU A 153 -12.10 -14.58 70.04
N THR A 154 -11.88 -13.35 70.53
CA THR A 154 -11.81 -12.15 69.70
C THR A 154 -10.60 -12.17 68.75
N LEU A 155 -9.40 -12.51 69.24
CA LEU A 155 -8.24 -12.76 68.38
C LEU A 155 -8.45 -13.96 67.44
N GLY A 156 -9.13 -15.02 67.93
CA GLY A 156 -9.51 -16.18 67.11
C GLY A 156 -10.38 -15.79 65.92
N LEU A 157 -11.41 -14.98 66.15
CA LEU A 157 -12.30 -14.45 65.12
C LEU A 157 -11.54 -13.60 64.10
N VAL A 158 -10.76 -12.60 64.55
CA VAL A 158 -10.02 -11.70 63.65
C VAL A 158 -8.96 -12.46 62.85
N TRP A 159 -8.25 -13.41 63.46
CA TRP A 159 -7.36 -14.32 62.73
C TRP A 159 -8.09 -15.12 61.66
N THR A 160 -9.29 -15.60 61.95
CA THR A 160 -10.10 -16.38 60.99
C THR A 160 -10.56 -15.52 59.81
N ILE A 161 -10.88 -14.25 60.04
CA ILE A 161 -11.17 -13.27 58.99
C ILE A 161 -9.94 -13.03 58.11
N ILE A 162 -8.76 -12.80 58.70
CA ILE A 162 -7.48 -12.66 57.97
C ILE A 162 -7.21 -13.92 57.13
N LEU A 163 -7.34 -15.10 57.73
CA LEU A 163 -7.14 -16.38 57.06
C LEU A 163 -8.07 -16.54 55.85
N ARG A 164 -9.35 -16.20 55.98
CA ARG A 164 -10.33 -16.38 54.89
C ARG A 164 -10.21 -15.35 53.76
N PHE A 165 -10.05 -14.07 54.09
CA PHE A 165 -10.10 -12.98 53.10
C PHE A 165 -8.73 -12.61 52.53
N GLN A 166 -7.65 -12.80 53.30
CA GLN A 166 -6.29 -12.38 52.90
C GLN A 166 -5.37 -13.57 52.60
N ILE A 167 -5.50 -14.71 53.28
CA ILE A 167 -4.60 -15.86 53.07
C ILE A 167 -5.19 -16.86 52.06
N GLN A 168 -6.41 -17.36 52.26
CA GLN A 168 -7.01 -18.41 51.43
C GLN A 168 -7.28 -18.01 49.96
N VAL A 169 -7.18 -16.72 49.63
CA VAL A 169 -7.21 -16.20 48.25
C VAL A 169 -5.87 -16.31 47.53
N ILE A 170 -4.79 -16.69 48.23
CA ILE A 170 -3.45 -16.84 47.66
C ILE A 170 -3.36 -18.17 46.90
N LYS A 171 -3.28 -18.06 45.57
CA LYS A 171 -2.99 -19.18 44.66
C LYS A 171 -1.61 -19.00 44.03
N ILE A 172 -0.83 -20.08 44.01
CA ILE A 172 0.49 -20.13 43.36
C ILE A 172 0.63 -21.45 42.63
N GLU A 173 0.73 -21.35 41.31
CA GLU A 173 0.99 -22.46 40.41
C GLU A 173 2.49 -22.79 40.44
N THR A 174 2.82 -24.07 40.57
CA THR A 174 4.19 -24.59 40.41
C THR A 174 4.42 -25.05 38.97
N GLU A 175 5.67 -25.24 38.56
CA GLU A 175 6.00 -25.67 37.19
C GLU A 175 5.46 -27.09 36.88
N ASP A 176 5.27 -27.92 37.90
CA ASP A 176 4.56 -29.22 37.85
C ASP A 176 3.02 -29.08 37.67
N ASN A 177 2.49 -27.86 37.63
CA ASN A 177 1.06 -27.52 37.66
C ASN A 177 0.32 -28.05 38.92
N ARG A 178 1.06 -28.32 40.01
CA ARG A 178 0.52 -28.80 41.30
C ARG A 178 0.18 -27.60 42.20
N GLU A 179 -1.09 -27.44 42.56
CA GLU A 179 -1.51 -26.51 43.59
C GLU A 179 -0.93 -26.92 44.97
N THR A 180 -0.49 -25.93 45.75
CA THR A 180 0.00 -26.14 47.13
C THR A 180 -1.13 -26.57 48.06
N ARG A 181 -0.90 -27.58 48.91
CA ARG A 181 -1.91 -28.20 49.79
C ARG A 181 -2.59 -27.26 50.79
N SER A 182 -1.97 -26.12 51.11
CA SER A 182 -2.54 -25.07 51.96
C SER A 182 -2.12 -23.69 51.44
N ALA A 183 -2.98 -22.69 51.63
CA ALA A 183 -2.65 -21.29 51.29
C ALA A 183 -1.56 -20.69 52.20
N LYS A 184 -1.33 -21.27 53.39
CA LYS A 184 -0.16 -20.96 54.23
C LYS A 184 1.13 -21.45 53.55
N ASP A 185 1.09 -22.65 52.96
CA ASP A 185 2.23 -23.24 52.24
C ASP A 185 2.47 -22.50 50.92
N ALA A 186 1.41 -22.04 50.26
CA ALA A 186 1.50 -21.12 49.11
C ALA A 186 2.30 -19.86 49.47
N LEU A 187 1.93 -19.17 50.55
CA LEU A 187 2.65 -17.99 51.02
C LEU A 187 4.11 -18.30 51.39
N LEU A 188 4.37 -19.46 52.01
CA LEU A 188 5.74 -19.86 52.39
C LEU A 188 6.60 -20.10 51.14
N LEU A 189 6.06 -20.84 50.17
CA LEU A 189 6.69 -21.09 48.87
C LEU A 189 6.93 -19.78 48.11
N TRP A 190 5.99 -18.83 48.15
CA TRP A 190 6.21 -17.49 47.58
C TRP A 190 7.43 -16.81 48.20
N CYS A 191 7.54 -16.80 49.52
CA CYS A 191 8.66 -16.17 50.22
C CYS A 191 9.98 -16.82 49.78
N GLN A 192 10.04 -18.15 49.78
CA GLN A 192 11.20 -18.93 49.33
C GLN A 192 11.56 -18.64 47.87
N MET A 193 10.61 -18.68 46.93
CA MET A 193 10.85 -18.38 45.51
C MET A 193 11.30 -16.93 45.27
N LYS A 194 10.98 -16.00 46.17
CA LYS A 194 11.36 -14.58 46.07
C LYS A 194 12.70 -14.28 46.73
N THR A 195 13.05 -14.95 47.83
CA THR A 195 14.34 -14.77 48.51
C THR A 195 15.39 -15.81 48.13
N ALA A 196 15.08 -16.74 47.20
CA ALA A 196 16.06 -17.65 46.61
C ALA A 196 17.25 -16.87 46.03
N GLY A 197 18.47 -17.30 46.40
CA GLY A 197 19.73 -16.66 45.99
C GLY A 197 20.20 -15.48 46.86
N TYR A 198 19.46 -15.08 47.90
CA TYR A 198 19.94 -14.10 48.87
C TYR A 198 20.85 -14.76 49.92
N PRO A 199 22.03 -14.19 50.24
CA PRO A 199 22.88 -14.73 51.30
C PRO A 199 22.20 -14.60 52.67
N GLU A 200 22.44 -15.57 53.55
CA GLU A 200 21.90 -15.70 54.91
C GLU A 200 20.35 -15.81 55.05
N VAL A 201 19.58 -15.66 53.96
CA VAL A 201 18.10 -15.71 53.99
C VAL A 201 17.57 -17.11 53.66
N ASN A 202 17.20 -17.87 54.69
CA ASN A 202 16.56 -19.18 54.58
C ASN A 202 15.20 -19.18 55.30
N ILE A 203 14.10 -19.14 54.53
CA ILE A 203 12.74 -19.02 55.06
C ILE A 203 12.11 -20.42 55.14
N GLN A 204 11.98 -20.94 56.37
CA GLN A 204 11.42 -22.27 56.66
C GLN A 204 10.11 -22.19 57.46
N ASN A 205 9.84 -21.06 58.12
CA ASN A 205 8.66 -20.83 58.94
C ASN A 205 8.22 -19.35 58.87
N PHE A 206 7.15 -19.01 59.58
CA PHE A 206 6.72 -17.62 59.81
C PHE A 206 7.00 -17.15 61.24
N THR A 207 8.08 -17.64 61.86
CA THR A 207 8.54 -17.22 63.19
C THR A 207 10.02 -16.84 63.14
N THR A 208 10.92 -17.75 63.51
CA THR A 208 12.37 -17.49 63.65
C THR A 208 13.05 -17.11 62.33
N SER A 209 12.54 -17.56 61.17
CA SER A 209 13.05 -17.19 59.84
C SER A 209 12.94 -15.69 59.51
N TRP A 210 12.19 -14.90 60.29
CA TRP A 210 11.96 -13.47 60.05
C TRP A 210 12.61 -12.57 61.11
N ARG A 211 13.15 -13.16 62.18
CA ARG A 211 13.65 -12.46 63.38
C ARG A 211 14.77 -11.45 63.07
N ASP A 212 15.65 -11.78 62.13
CA ASP A 212 16.80 -10.93 61.75
C ASP A 212 16.45 -9.80 60.77
N GLY A 213 15.20 -9.72 60.31
CA GLY A 213 14.74 -8.72 59.34
C GLY A 213 15.28 -8.88 57.91
N LEU A 214 16.20 -9.81 57.63
CA LEU A 214 16.79 -9.97 56.30
C LEU A 214 15.74 -10.45 55.29
N ALA A 215 14.85 -11.36 55.71
CA ALA A 215 13.74 -11.85 54.88
C ALA A 215 12.82 -10.74 54.35
N PHE A 216 12.44 -9.77 55.20
CA PHE A 216 11.63 -8.61 54.78
C PHE A 216 12.40 -7.71 53.79
N ASN A 217 13.68 -7.43 54.06
CA ASN A 217 14.51 -6.61 53.16
C ASN A 217 14.72 -7.31 51.80
N ALA A 218 14.92 -8.62 51.78
CA ALA A 218 15.07 -9.42 50.55
C ALA A 218 13.77 -9.41 49.71
N LEU A 219 12.60 -9.54 50.34
CA LEU A 219 11.32 -9.43 49.64
C LEU A 219 11.11 -8.06 48.98
N ILE A 220 11.51 -6.97 49.66
CA ILE A 220 11.44 -5.62 49.10
C ILE A 220 12.44 -5.49 47.94
N HIS A 221 13.72 -5.78 48.16
CA HIS A 221 14.78 -5.69 47.13
C HIS A 221 14.45 -6.54 45.88
N ARG A 222 13.84 -7.73 46.04
CA ARG A 222 13.48 -8.61 44.92
C ARG A 222 12.49 -7.97 43.93
N HIS A 223 11.65 -7.07 44.40
CA HIS A 223 10.60 -6.41 43.62
C HIS A 223 10.89 -4.92 43.33
N ARG A 224 11.66 -4.27 44.20
CA ARG A 224 12.05 -2.86 44.18
C ARG A 224 13.50 -2.73 44.68
N PRO A 225 14.50 -3.11 43.87
CA PRO A 225 15.91 -3.07 44.28
C PRO A 225 16.40 -1.64 44.54
N ASP A 226 15.75 -0.67 43.90
CA ASP A 226 15.94 0.78 44.08
C ASP A 226 15.72 1.29 45.52
N LEU A 227 14.96 0.55 46.34
CA LEU A 227 14.62 0.98 47.71
C LEU A 227 15.55 0.41 48.80
N VAL A 228 16.25 -0.70 48.54
CA VAL A 228 16.96 -1.46 49.58
C VAL A 228 18.29 -2.01 49.06
N ASP A 229 19.37 -1.24 49.21
CA ASP A 229 20.73 -1.81 49.13
C ASP A 229 20.86 -2.94 50.17
N PHE A 230 20.85 -4.19 49.69
CA PHE A 230 20.91 -5.39 50.51
C PHE A 230 22.35 -5.73 50.93
N SER A 231 23.37 -5.27 50.18
CA SER A 231 24.78 -5.61 50.43
C SER A 231 25.31 -5.11 51.78
N LYS A 232 24.65 -4.09 52.34
CA LYS A 232 24.97 -3.45 53.62
C LYS A 232 24.21 -4.04 54.82
N LEU A 233 23.47 -5.13 54.63
CA LEU A 233 22.68 -5.78 55.69
C LEU A 233 23.42 -7.01 56.24
N THR A 234 23.37 -7.18 57.57
CA THR A 234 23.99 -8.32 58.27
C THR A 234 23.02 -8.87 59.32
N LYS A 235 23.05 -10.19 59.55
CA LYS A 235 22.18 -10.87 60.52
C LYS A 235 22.32 -10.35 61.96
N SER A 236 23.48 -9.80 62.32
CA SER A 236 23.75 -9.18 63.62
C SER A 236 22.88 -7.96 63.93
N ASN A 237 22.42 -7.23 62.91
CA ASN A 237 21.75 -5.93 63.08
C ASN A 237 20.21 -6.02 63.02
N ALA A 238 19.64 -7.08 63.59
CA ALA A 238 18.21 -7.45 63.47
C ALA A 238 17.21 -6.29 63.64
N ASN A 239 17.31 -5.51 64.72
CA ASN A 239 16.38 -4.39 64.98
C ASN A 239 16.48 -3.30 63.89
N TYR A 240 17.70 -2.94 63.47
CA TYR A 240 17.92 -2.00 62.35
C TYR A 240 17.35 -2.55 61.03
N ASN A 241 17.59 -3.83 60.72
CA ASN A 241 17.08 -4.48 59.51
C ASN A 241 15.54 -4.44 59.46
N LEU A 242 14.87 -4.79 60.57
CA LEU A 242 13.42 -4.72 60.72
C LEU A 242 12.90 -3.27 60.61
N GLN A 243 13.47 -2.34 61.37
CA GLN A 243 13.08 -0.94 61.36
C GLN A 243 13.24 -0.29 59.97
N ARG A 244 14.30 -0.65 59.24
CA ARG A 244 14.51 -0.24 57.84
C ARG A 244 13.40 -0.79 56.95
N ALA A 245 13.19 -2.10 56.91
CA ALA A 245 12.19 -2.72 56.05
C ALA A 245 10.78 -2.16 56.30
N PHE A 246 10.42 -1.96 57.57
CA PHE A 246 9.10 -1.49 57.97
C PHE A 246 8.90 -0.01 57.57
N ARG A 247 9.90 0.86 57.76
CA ARG A 247 9.86 2.25 57.27
C ARG A 247 9.80 2.31 55.75
N THR A 248 10.61 1.52 55.04
CA THR A 248 10.59 1.47 53.57
C THR A 248 9.23 1.02 53.04
N ALA A 249 8.60 0.02 53.67
CA ALA A 249 7.27 -0.44 53.32
C ALA A 249 6.19 0.63 53.56
N GLU A 250 6.25 1.33 54.70
CA GLU A 250 5.32 2.39 55.05
C GLU A 250 5.46 3.62 54.13
N GLN A 251 6.69 4.12 53.93
CA GLN A 251 6.97 5.37 53.22
C GLN A 251 6.96 5.25 51.69
N HIS A 252 7.40 4.11 51.12
CA HIS A 252 7.53 3.95 49.67
C HIS A 252 6.54 2.96 49.05
N LEU A 253 5.97 2.03 49.84
CA LEU A 253 4.96 1.07 49.36
C LEU A 253 3.55 1.38 49.89
N GLY A 254 3.40 2.29 50.87
CA GLY A 254 2.11 2.60 51.51
C GLY A 254 1.57 1.47 52.39
N LEU A 255 2.42 0.54 52.81
CA LEU A 255 2.05 -0.61 53.65
C LEU A 255 2.12 -0.22 55.14
N ALA A 256 0.95 -0.08 55.78
CA ALA A 256 0.84 0.25 57.20
C ALA A 256 1.73 -0.65 58.08
N ARG A 257 2.48 -0.07 59.02
CA ARG A 257 3.43 -0.79 59.87
C ARG A 257 2.75 -1.65 60.94
N LEU A 258 2.33 -2.86 60.56
CA LEU A 258 1.59 -3.78 61.44
C LEU A 258 2.45 -4.27 62.62
N LEU A 259 3.71 -4.65 62.37
CA LEU A 259 4.67 -5.11 63.38
C LEU A 259 5.60 -3.97 63.80
N ASP A 260 6.07 -3.97 65.05
CA ASP A 260 7.22 -3.17 65.46
C ASP A 260 8.47 -4.06 65.64
N PRO A 261 9.70 -3.53 65.52
CA PRO A 261 10.92 -4.36 65.49
C PRO A 261 11.14 -5.23 66.75
N GLU A 262 10.69 -4.74 67.91
CA GLU A 262 10.77 -5.44 69.19
C GLU A 262 9.84 -6.67 69.24
N ASP A 263 8.63 -6.57 68.68
CA ASP A 263 7.65 -7.67 68.59
C ASP A 263 8.13 -8.85 67.73
N VAL A 264 9.19 -8.64 66.93
CA VAL A 264 9.74 -9.62 65.98
C VAL A 264 11.14 -10.10 66.39
N ASN A 265 11.96 -9.27 67.05
CA ASN A 265 13.31 -9.64 67.50
C ASN A 265 13.35 -10.43 68.84
N MET A 266 12.21 -10.96 69.29
CA MET A 266 12.10 -11.84 70.45
C MET A 266 12.49 -13.30 70.13
N GLU A 267 12.58 -14.17 71.15
CA GLU A 267 13.04 -15.56 70.97
C GLU A 267 12.10 -16.41 70.10
N ALA A 268 10.79 -16.28 70.32
CA ALA A 268 9.77 -17.08 69.66
C ALA A 268 8.59 -16.21 69.19
N PRO A 269 8.80 -15.34 68.18
CA PRO A 269 7.83 -14.35 67.73
C PRO A 269 6.56 -14.99 67.17
N ASP A 270 5.46 -14.24 67.23
CA ASP A 270 4.14 -14.77 66.91
C ASP A 270 3.92 -15.03 65.41
N GLU A 271 3.55 -16.27 65.09
CA GLU A 271 3.39 -16.72 63.70
C GLU A 271 2.25 -16.00 62.98
N LYS A 272 1.11 -15.80 63.64
CA LYS A 272 -0.06 -15.16 63.04
C LYS A 272 0.24 -13.71 62.66
N SER A 273 0.93 -13.00 63.55
CA SER A 273 1.31 -11.60 63.40
C SER A 273 2.29 -11.41 62.23
N ILE A 274 3.31 -12.28 62.13
CA ILE A 274 4.24 -12.29 60.98
C ILE A 274 3.49 -12.61 59.68
N ILE A 275 2.66 -13.66 59.64
CA ILE A 275 1.87 -14.01 58.45
C ILE A 275 1.01 -12.82 57.99
N THR A 276 0.28 -12.17 58.90
CA THR A 276 -0.61 -11.04 58.58
C THR A 276 0.13 -9.90 57.87
N TYR A 277 1.38 -9.62 58.25
CA TYR A 277 2.18 -8.59 57.59
C TYR A 277 2.82 -9.07 56.28
N VAL A 278 3.34 -10.30 56.22
CA VAL A 278 3.91 -10.88 54.98
C VAL A 278 2.85 -11.01 53.88
N VAL A 279 1.61 -11.33 54.23
CA VAL A 279 0.45 -11.32 53.31
C VAL A 279 0.17 -9.93 52.74
N SER A 280 0.40 -8.87 53.52
CA SER A 280 0.24 -7.50 53.04
C SER A 280 1.27 -7.15 51.95
N PHE A 281 2.52 -7.62 52.08
CA PHE A 281 3.52 -7.55 51.00
C PHE A 281 3.13 -8.40 49.78
N TYR A 282 2.61 -9.62 49.99
CA TYR A 282 2.17 -10.49 48.90
C TYR A 282 1.14 -9.78 48.02
N HIS A 283 0.06 -9.24 48.61
CA HIS A 283 -1.01 -8.59 47.85
C HIS A 283 -0.54 -7.34 47.13
N TYR A 284 0.31 -6.54 47.76
CA TYR A 284 0.91 -5.37 47.13
C TYR A 284 1.74 -5.75 45.89
N PHE A 285 2.70 -6.67 46.03
CA PHE A 285 3.57 -7.04 44.90
C PHE A 285 2.85 -7.88 43.85
N SER A 286 1.83 -8.65 44.22
CA SER A 286 0.95 -9.36 43.29
C SER A 286 0.14 -8.37 42.44
N LYS A 287 -0.51 -7.38 43.07
CA LYS A 287 -1.21 -6.29 42.37
C LYS A 287 -0.27 -5.46 41.49
N MET A 288 0.94 -5.15 41.97
CA MET A 288 1.96 -4.45 41.18
C MET A 288 2.37 -5.26 39.93
N LYS A 289 2.53 -6.58 40.05
CA LYS A 289 2.78 -7.48 38.91
C LYS A 289 1.59 -7.51 37.94
N ALA A 290 0.36 -7.57 38.44
CA ALA A 290 -0.85 -7.58 37.60
C ALA A 290 -0.96 -6.29 36.77
N LEU A 291 -0.88 -5.12 37.41
CA LEU A 291 -0.89 -3.81 36.74
C LEU A 291 0.23 -3.68 35.69
N ALA A 292 1.43 -4.21 35.97
CA ALA A 292 2.52 -4.23 34.99
C ALA A 292 2.27 -5.17 33.79
N VAL A 293 1.50 -6.25 33.95
CA VAL A 293 1.07 -7.12 32.86
C VAL A 293 -0.07 -6.49 32.05
N GLU A 294 -1.02 -5.84 32.72
CA GLU A 294 -2.10 -5.06 32.09
C GLU A 294 -1.54 -3.92 31.25
N GLY A 295 -0.61 -3.11 31.79
CA GLY A 295 0.10 -2.08 31.04
C GLY A 295 0.84 -2.62 29.81
N LYS A 296 1.50 -3.79 29.92
CA LYS A 296 2.13 -4.45 28.77
C LYS A 296 1.13 -4.97 27.73
N ARG A 297 -0.09 -5.38 28.14
CA ARG A 297 -1.17 -5.76 27.21
C ARG A 297 -1.71 -4.53 26.47
N ILE A 298 -1.93 -3.43 27.17
CA ILE A 298 -2.36 -2.15 26.58
C ILE A 298 -1.29 -1.62 25.61
N GLY A 299 -0.01 -1.68 26.00
CA GLY A 299 1.11 -1.31 25.13
C GLY A 299 1.10 -2.05 23.79
N LYS A 300 1.00 -3.39 23.81
CA LYS A 300 0.91 -4.19 22.58
C LYS A 300 -0.27 -3.81 21.67
N VAL A 301 -1.41 -3.43 22.24
CA VAL A 301 -2.57 -2.96 21.46
C VAL A 301 -2.31 -1.57 20.88
N LEU A 302 -1.64 -0.68 21.62
CA LEU A 302 -1.24 0.64 21.12
C LEU A 302 -0.20 0.53 19.98
N ASP A 303 0.79 -0.35 20.12
CA ASP A 303 1.80 -0.62 19.09
C ASP A 303 1.15 -1.05 17.78
N GLN A 304 0.18 -1.98 17.83
CA GLN A 304 -0.60 -2.42 16.66
C GLN A 304 -1.41 -1.29 16.02
N VAL A 305 -1.94 -0.35 16.81
CA VAL A 305 -2.67 0.82 16.29
C VAL A 305 -1.73 1.79 15.59
N LEU A 306 -0.55 2.04 16.16
CA LEU A 306 0.47 2.90 15.56
C LEU A 306 1.07 2.29 14.29
N GLU A 307 1.21 0.96 14.24
CA GLU A 307 1.63 0.23 13.03
C GLU A 307 0.58 0.37 11.92
N VAL A 308 -0.70 0.10 12.21
CA VAL A 308 -1.78 0.23 11.22
C VAL A 308 -1.97 1.68 10.75
N GLY A 309 -1.79 2.67 11.63
CA GLY A 309 -1.80 4.10 11.29
C GLY A 309 -0.77 4.45 10.22
N LYS A 310 0.50 4.05 10.41
CA LYS A 310 1.58 4.28 9.44
C LYS A 310 1.33 3.61 8.08
N ILE A 311 0.68 2.44 8.07
CA ILE A 311 0.34 1.72 6.83
C ILE A 311 -0.80 2.45 6.10
N ILE A 312 -1.75 3.06 6.83
CA ILE A 312 -2.80 3.92 6.27
C ILE A 312 -2.19 5.21 5.68
N GLU A 313 -1.34 5.90 6.43
CA GLU A 313 -0.63 7.11 5.95
C GLU A 313 0.14 6.81 4.67
N ARG A 314 0.90 5.71 4.63
CA ARG A 314 1.65 5.29 3.44
C ARG A 314 0.77 4.88 2.25
N TYR A 315 -0.44 4.38 2.49
CA TYR A 315 -1.42 4.13 1.43
C TYR A 315 -1.96 5.46 0.85
N GLU A 316 -2.26 6.44 1.70
CA GLU A 316 -2.76 7.75 1.26
C GLU A 316 -1.71 8.51 0.43
N GLU A 317 -0.43 8.49 0.85
CA GLU A 317 0.69 9.04 0.09
C GLU A 317 0.77 8.41 -1.33
N LEU A 318 0.89 7.09 -1.40
CA LEU A 318 1.08 6.36 -2.66
C LEU A 318 -0.13 6.47 -3.60
N ALA A 319 -1.35 6.50 -3.07
CA ALA A 319 -2.56 6.73 -3.86
C ALA A 319 -2.57 8.14 -4.46
N ALA A 320 -2.22 9.17 -3.67
CA ALA A 320 -2.14 10.55 -4.15
C ALA A 320 -1.01 10.74 -5.19
N GLU A 321 0.16 10.14 -4.99
CA GLU A 321 1.28 10.15 -5.95
C GLU A 321 0.88 9.50 -7.29
N LEU A 322 0.23 8.33 -7.26
CA LEU A 322 -0.22 7.63 -8.47
C LEU A 322 -1.30 8.45 -9.21
N LEU A 323 -2.31 8.98 -8.49
CA LEU A 323 -3.34 9.82 -9.09
C LEU A 323 -2.76 11.12 -9.68
N ALA A 324 -1.80 11.76 -9.00
CA ALA A 324 -1.13 12.95 -9.53
C ALA A 324 -0.32 12.64 -10.80
N TRP A 325 0.33 11.47 -10.85
CA TRP A 325 0.99 10.98 -12.08
C TRP A 325 -0.02 10.74 -13.20
N ILE A 326 -1.12 10.01 -12.95
CA ILE A 326 -2.15 9.72 -13.97
C ILE A 326 -2.68 11.01 -14.59
N HIS A 327 -3.15 11.97 -13.78
CA HIS A 327 -3.71 13.23 -14.29
C HIS A 327 -2.68 14.07 -15.08
N ARG A 328 -1.41 14.08 -14.64
CA ARG A 328 -0.32 14.75 -15.36
C ARG A 328 -0.04 14.07 -16.71
N THR A 329 0.03 12.74 -16.73
CA THR A 329 0.31 11.95 -17.92
C THR A 329 -0.82 12.07 -18.95
N VAL A 330 -2.09 12.04 -18.53
CA VAL A 330 -3.25 12.37 -19.39
C VAL A 330 -3.07 13.74 -20.04
N GLY A 331 -2.77 14.78 -19.24
CA GLY A 331 -2.56 16.15 -19.75
C GLY A 331 -1.40 16.29 -20.75
N LEU A 332 -0.38 15.45 -20.66
CA LEU A 332 0.73 15.40 -21.63
C LEU A 332 0.35 14.61 -22.90
N ILE A 333 -0.31 13.47 -22.77
CA ILE A 333 -0.68 12.57 -23.86
C ILE A 333 -1.78 13.19 -24.76
N SER A 334 -2.77 13.86 -24.17
CA SER A 334 -3.85 14.53 -24.91
C SER A 334 -3.41 15.78 -25.70
N ASN A 335 -2.15 16.22 -25.59
CA ASN A 335 -1.63 17.39 -26.31
C ASN A 335 -1.35 17.06 -27.80
N GLN A 336 -2.36 17.20 -28.66
CA GLN A 336 -2.33 16.88 -30.11
C GLN A 336 -1.42 17.80 -30.98
N LYS A 337 -0.33 18.36 -30.42
CA LYS A 337 0.69 19.06 -31.19
C LYS A 337 1.67 18.07 -31.82
N PHE A 338 1.61 17.96 -33.15
CA PHE A 338 2.53 17.15 -33.94
C PHE A 338 3.68 17.98 -34.51
N ALA A 339 4.83 17.35 -34.73
CA ALA A 339 5.89 17.94 -35.53
C ALA A 339 5.52 17.88 -37.01
N ASN A 340 5.69 18.98 -37.76
CA ASN A 340 5.45 18.98 -39.20
C ASN A 340 6.69 18.47 -39.96
N SER A 341 7.04 17.20 -39.75
CA SER A 341 8.00 16.45 -40.56
C SER A 341 7.90 14.95 -40.24
N LEU A 342 8.20 14.09 -41.21
CA LEU A 342 8.20 12.63 -41.00
C LEU A 342 9.10 12.20 -39.84
N SER A 343 10.33 12.72 -39.78
CA SER A 343 11.30 12.42 -38.72
C SER A 343 10.86 12.92 -37.34
N GLY A 344 10.16 14.06 -37.26
CA GLY A 344 9.63 14.59 -36.01
C GLY A 344 8.48 13.73 -35.46
N VAL A 345 7.56 13.28 -36.33
CA VAL A 345 6.46 12.39 -35.92
C VAL A 345 6.98 11.01 -35.51
N GLN A 346 8.00 10.49 -36.21
CA GLN A 346 8.69 9.26 -35.80
C GLN A 346 9.32 9.37 -34.41
N GLN A 347 9.96 10.50 -34.07
CA GLN A 347 10.48 10.75 -32.72
C GLN A 347 9.35 10.84 -31.67
N GLN A 348 8.23 11.51 -31.98
CA GLN A 348 7.07 11.56 -31.09
C GLN A 348 6.43 10.18 -30.86
N LEU A 349 6.42 9.32 -31.88
CA LEU A 349 5.96 7.94 -31.78
C LEU A 349 6.92 7.08 -30.94
N GLN A 350 8.23 7.19 -31.15
CA GLN A 350 9.24 6.51 -30.33
C GLN A 350 9.14 6.87 -28.84
N ALA A 351 8.96 8.16 -28.52
CA ALA A 351 8.75 8.62 -27.16
C ALA A 351 7.47 8.04 -26.53
N PHE A 352 6.38 7.96 -27.30
CA PHE A 352 5.13 7.33 -26.85
C PHE A 352 5.29 5.81 -26.64
N THR A 353 6.00 5.11 -27.53
CA THR A 353 6.34 3.69 -27.34
C THR A 353 7.19 3.47 -26.09
N ALA A 354 8.18 4.33 -25.81
CA ALA A 354 9.00 4.24 -24.62
C ALA A 354 8.17 4.43 -23.34
N TYR A 355 7.27 5.41 -23.31
CA TYR A 355 6.29 5.58 -22.23
C TYR A 355 5.45 4.30 -22.00
N CYS A 356 4.85 3.74 -23.06
CA CYS A 356 3.99 2.55 -22.98
C CYS A 356 4.73 1.28 -22.53
N THR A 357 6.03 1.16 -22.84
CA THR A 357 6.83 -0.06 -22.59
C THR A 357 7.71 0.01 -21.35
N LEU A 358 8.04 1.21 -20.85
CA LEU A 358 8.93 1.40 -19.69
C LEU A 358 8.23 2.04 -18.49
N GLU A 359 7.48 3.12 -18.69
CA GLU A 359 6.87 3.88 -17.58
C GLU A 359 5.53 3.27 -17.13
N LYS A 360 4.61 3.04 -18.08
CA LYS A 360 3.26 2.51 -17.78
C LYS A 360 3.28 1.20 -16.98
N PRO A 361 4.13 0.19 -17.29
CA PRO A 361 4.11 -1.09 -16.58
C PRO A 361 4.46 -0.98 -15.09
N VAL A 362 5.40 -0.08 -14.73
CA VAL A 362 5.77 0.17 -13.33
C VAL A 362 4.60 0.81 -12.58
N LYS A 363 3.88 1.76 -13.19
CA LYS A 363 2.70 2.39 -12.59
C LYS A 363 1.49 1.46 -12.50
N PHE A 364 1.36 0.49 -13.41
CA PHE A 364 0.38 -0.59 -13.28
C PHE A 364 0.71 -1.52 -12.10
N GLN A 365 2.00 -1.80 -11.84
CA GLN A 365 2.42 -2.55 -10.66
C GLN A 365 2.17 -1.77 -9.35
N GLU A 366 2.41 -0.45 -9.34
CA GLU A 366 2.06 0.42 -8.19
C GLU A 366 0.55 0.41 -7.88
N LYS A 367 -0.31 0.42 -8.91
CA LYS A 367 -1.77 0.23 -8.75
C LYS A 367 -2.09 -1.08 -8.02
N GLY A 368 -1.57 -2.21 -8.51
CA GLY A 368 -1.79 -3.51 -7.86
C GLY A 368 -1.24 -3.58 -6.43
N ASN A 369 -0.10 -2.94 -6.16
CA ASN A 369 0.46 -2.85 -4.82
C ASN A 369 -0.46 -2.07 -3.86
N LEU A 370 -1.15 -1.02 -4.31
CA LEU A 370 -2.15 -0.28 -3.51
C LEU A 370 -3.36 -1.13 -3.15
N GLU A 371 -3.85 -1.98 -4.07
CA GLU A 371 -4.96 -2.90 -3.81
C GLU A 371 -4.58 -3.92 -2.72
N VAL A 372 -3.38 -4.52 -2.82
CA VAL A 372 -2.81 -5.42 -1.80
C VAL A 372 -2.60 -4.70 -0.46
N LEU A 373 -2.14 -3.45 -0.48
CA LEU A 373 -1.93 -2.64 0.72
C LEU A 373 -3.26 -2.35 1.43
N LEU A 374 -4.32 -1.97 0.70
CA LEU A 374 -5.65 -1.77 1.28
C LEU A 374 -6.23 -3.07 1.86
N PHE A 375 -6.08 -4.20 1.16
CA PHE A 375 -6.47 -5.51 1.67
C PHE A 375 -5.73 -5.85 2.97
N SER A 376 -4.42 -5.57 3.04
CA SER A 376 -3.60 -5.77 4.25
C SER A 376 -4.08 -4.92 5.43
N ILE A 377 -4.35 -3.62 5.22
CA ILE A 377 -4.93 -2.71 6.22
C ILE A 377 -6.27 -3.26 6.73
N GLN A 378 -7.18 -3.59 5.82
CA GLN A 378 -8.49 -4.12 6.19
C GLN A 378 -8.40 -5.46 6.93
N SER A 379 -7.49 -6.35 6.52
CA SER A 379 -7.27 -7.64 7.16
C SER A 379 -6.78 -7.47 8.60
N LYS A 380 -5.78 -6.59 8.83
CA LYS A 380 -5.32 -6.24 10.18
C LYS A 380 -6.44 -5.64 11.04
N LEU A 381 -7.26 -4.74 10.49
CA LEU A 381 -8.39 -4.15 11.22
C LEU A 381 -9.48 -5.17 11.57
N ARG A 382 -9.79 -6.12 10.67
CA ARG A 382 -10.70 -7.25 10.95
C ARG A 382 -10.16 -8.12 12.10
N ALA A 383 -8.88 -8.49 12.05
CA ALA A 383 -8.24 -9.28 13.11
C ALA A 383 -8.26 -8.58 14.48
N CYS A 384 -8.21 -7.24 14.50
CA CYS A 384 -8.36 -6.42 15.70
C CYS A 384 -9.82 -6.11 16.10
N ASN A 385 -10.83 -6.67 15.42
CA ASN A 385 -12.26 -6.34 15.58
C ASN A 385 -12.57 -4.83 15.50
N ARG A 386 -11.87 -4.10 14.62
CA ARG A 386 -12.05 -2.67 14.39
C ARG A 386 -12.86 -2.41 13.12
N ARG A 387 -13.47 -1.21 13.06
CA ARG A 387 -14.12 -0.71 11.83
C ARG A 387 -13.12 -0.76 10.67
N LEU A 388 -13.57 -1.24 9.52
CA LEU A 388 -12.77 -1.27 8.29
C LEU A 388 -12.33 0.14 7.90
N TYR A 389 -11.07 0.27 7.50
CA TYR A 389 -10.58 1.49 6.88
C TYR A 389 -11.22 1.66 5.49
N VAL A 390 -11.69 2.87 5.24
CA VAL A 390 -12.20 3.36 3.96
C VAL A 390 -11.31 4.55 3.58
N PRO A 391 -10.70 4.57 2.38
CA PRO A 391 -9.93 5.71 1.90
C PRO A 391 -10.70 7.03 1.94
N ARG A 392 -9.97 8.14 1.98
CA ARG A 392 -10.56 9.48 1.81
C ARG A 392 -11.16 9.61 0.40
N ASP A 393 -12.17 10.47 0.27
CA ASP A 393 -12.86 10.74 -0.99
C ASP A 393 -11.85 11.14 -2.10
N GLY A 394 -11.93 10.49 -3.26
CA GLY A 394 -11.01 10.70 -4.38
C GLY A 394 -9.71 9.88 -4.32
N CYS A 395 -9.43 9.17 -3.22
CA CYS A 395 -8.26 8.31 -3.06
C CYS A 395 -8.61 6.81 -2.95
N GLY A 396 -9.82 6.40 -3.35
CA GLY A 396 -10.23 5.00 -3.34
C GLY A 396 -9.68 4.20 -4.53
N ILE A 397 -9.69 2.86 -4.43
CA ILE A 397 -9.36 1.98 -5.58
C ILE A 397 -10.22 2.32 -6.79
N TRP A 398 -11.52 2.60 -6.59
CA TRP A 398 -12.43 3.00 -7.67
C TRP A 398 -12.04 4.33 -8.34
N ASP A 399 -11.51 5.30 -7.58
CA ASP A 399 -11.02 6.57 -8.14
C ASP A 399 -9.77 6.33 -9.00
N ILE A 400 -8.88 5.43 -8.55
CA ILE A 400 -7.68 5.01 -9.28
C ILE A 400 -8.07 4.23 -10.55
N ASP A 401 -9.01 3.28 -10.49
CA ASP A 401 -9.54 2.55 -11.66
C ASP A 401 -10.14 3.52 -12.69
N LYS A 402 -10.95 4.49 -12.22
CA LYS A 402 -11.59 5.50 -13.05
C LYS A 402 -10.58 6.44 -13.71
N ALA A 403 -9.55 6.87 -12.98
CA ALA A 403 -8.47 7.68 -13.52
C ALA A 403 -7.61 6.87 -14.52
N TRP A 404 -7.35 5.60 -14.23
CA TRP A 404 -6.63 4.70 -15.14
C TRP A 404 -7.40 4.47 -16.45
N GLY A 405 -8.72 4.27 -16.40
CA GLY A 405 -9.55 4.19 -17.60
C GLY A 405 -9.56 5.48 -18.45
N GLN A 406 -9.37 6.66 -17.83
CA GLN A 406 -9.18 7.91 -18.58
C GLN A 406 -7.81 7.97 -19.26
N LEU A 407 -6.76 7.45 -18.61
CA LEU A 407 -5.42 7.32 -19.20
C LEU A 407 -5.42 6.40 -20.42
N GLU A 408 -6.03 5.22 -20.31
CA GLU A 408 -6.09 4.25 -21.41
C GLU A 408 -6.90 4.77 -22.60
N LYS A 409 -7.95 5.55 -22.35
CA LYS A 409 -8.66 6.29 -23.40
C LYS A 409 -7.76 7.33 -24.07
N ALA A 410 -7.06 8.16 -23.30
CA ALA A 410 -6.18 9.21 -23.84
C ALA A 410 -5.00 8.62 -24.63
N GLU A 411 -4.44 7.50 -24.18
CA GLU A 411 -3.42 6.72 -24.89
C GLU A 411 -3.93 6.23 -26.26
N HIS A 412 -5.13 5.65 -26.31
CA HIS A 412 -5.70 5.15 -27.57
C HIS A 412 -5.98 6.28 -28.57
N GLU A 413 -6.54 7.40 -28.11
CA GLU A 413 -6.74 8.61 -28.92
C GLU A 413 -5.40 9.18 -29.42
N ARG A 414 -4.35 9.15 -28.59
CA ARG A 414 -3.00 9.59 -28.98
C ARG A 414 -2.34 8.66 -29.99
N GLU A 415 -2.45 7.35 -29.80
CA GLU A 415 -1.87 6.36 -30.72
C GLU A 415 -2.51 6.46 -32.11
N ALA A 416 -3.85 6.56 -32.16
CA ALA A 416 -4.60 6.73 -33.41
C ALA A 416 -4.19 8.03 -34.14
N ALA A 417 -4.08 9.15 -33.42
CA ALA A 417 -3.70 10.43 -34.00
C ALA A 417 -2.22 10.47 -34.47
N LEU A 418 -1.29 9.87 -33.71
CA LEU A 418 0.11 9.72 -34.14
C LEU A 418 0.23 8.87 -35.41
N ARG A 419 -0.51 7.76 -35.52
CA ARG A 419 -0.53 6.92 -36.73
C ARG A 419 -1.12 7.66 -37.93
N ALA A 420 -2.21 8.39 -37.74
CA ALA A 420 -2.84 9.17 -38.80
C ALA A 420 -1.91 10.28 -39.34
N GLU A 421 -1.24 11.02 -38.45
CA GLU A 421 -0.28 12.05 -38.86
C GLU A 421 0.98 11.45 -39.49
N LEU A 422 1.47 10.30 -39.03
CA LEU A 422 2.60 9.59 -39.66
C LEU A 422 2.30 9.27 -41.12
N ILE A 423 1.14 8.65 -41.40
CA ILE A 423 0.67 8.32 -42.76
C ILE A 423 0.52 9.61 -43.60
N ARG A 424 0.07 10.72 -42.99
CA ARG A 424 -0.05 12.01 -43.67
C ARG A 424 1.32 12.58 -44.08
N GLN A 425 2.33 12.50 -43.20
CA GLN A 425 3.70 12.90 -43.51
C GLN A 425 4.33 11.98 -44.57
N GLU A 426 4.15 10.66 -44.49
CA GLU A 426 4.64 9.71 -45.52
C GLU A 426 4.03 9.99 -46.91
N LYS A 427 2.72 10.27 -46.97
CA LYS A 427 2.03 10.73 -48.19
C LYS A 427 2.61 12.04 -48.73
N LEU A 428 2.93 12.99 -47.85
CA LEU A 428 3.52 14.28 -48.21
C LEU A 428 4.94 14.13 -48.79
N GLU A 429 5.81 13.34 -48.16
CA GLU A 429 7.17 13.07 -48.65
C GLU A 429 7.13 12.38 -50.02
N LEU A 430 6.21 11.42 -50.23
CA LEU A 430 6.01 10.78 -51.54
C LEU A 430 5.50 11.76 -52.62
N LEU A 431 4.66 12.73 -52.25
CA LEU A 431 4.22 13.80 -53.16
C LEU A 431 5.36 14.79 -53.47
N ALA A 432 6.22 15.09 -52.50
CA ALA A 432 7.41 15.94 -52.69
C ALA A 432 8.43 15.26 -53.62
N GLN A 433 8.70 13.96 -53.45
CA GLN A 433 9.54 13.17 -54.37
C GLN A 433 8.98 13.15 -55.80
N ARG A 434 7.66 13.01 -55.96
CA ARG A 434 6.99 13.09 -57.26
C ARG A 434 7.09 14.49 -57.88
N PHE A 435 6.98 15.55 -57.08
CA PHE A 435 7.17 16.93 -57.52
C PHE A 435 8.61 17.17 -58.00
N ASP A 436 9.61 16.85 -57.17
CA ASP A 436 11.04 17.01 -57.48
C ASP A 436 11.42 16.25 -58.78
N HIS A 437 10.95 15.01 -58.93
CA HIS A 437 11.16 14.24 -60.16
C HIS A 437 10.47 14.87 -61.38
N LYS A 438 9.21 15.32 -61.26
CA LYS A 438 8.56 16.05 -62.37
C LYS A 438 9.36 17.31 -62.74
N VAL A 439 9.73 18.15 -61.78
CA VAL A 439 10.49 19.39 -61.99
C VAL A 439 11.75 19.13 -62.82
N ALA A 440 12.60 18.19 -62.40
CA ALA A 440 13.83 17.87 -63.11
C ALA A 440 13.60 17.48 -64.59
N MET A 441 12.54 16.72 -64.88
CA MET A 441 12.20 16.37 -66.27
C MET A 441 11.70 17.57 -67.10
N ARG A 442 11.00 18.54 -66.47
CA ARG A 442 10.55 19.76 -67.17
C ARG A 442 11.74 20.67 -67.43
N GLU A 443 12.61 20.88 -66.44
CA GLU A 443 13.79 21.74 -66.59
C GLU A 443 14.73 21.22 -67.69
N SER A 444 14.93 19.90 -67.84
CA SER A 444 15.71 19.36 -68.99
C SER A 444 15.05 19.72 -70.33
N TRP A 445 13.78 19.32 -70.53
CA TRP A 445 13.05 19.56 -71.77
C TRP A 445 12.91 21.06 -72.13
N LEU A 446 12.74 21.93 -71.13
CA LEU A 446 12.71 23.38 -71.30
C LEU A 446 14.06 23.92 -71.77
N ASN A 447 15.17 23.51 -71.15
CA ASN A 447 16.51 23.92 -71.55
C ASN A 447 16.88 23.41 -72.96
N GLU A 448 16.45 22.20 -73.32
CA GLU A 448 16.65 21.62 -74.65
C GLU A 448 15.86 22.41 -75.72
N ASN A 449 14.57 22.67 -75.49
CA ASN A 449 13.73 23.39 -76.46
C ASN A 449 14.09 24.87 -76.58
N GLN A 450 14.48 25.56 -75.49
CA GLN A 450 15.00 26.92 -75.57
C GLN A 450 16.24 27.00 -76.48
N ARG A 451 17.14 26.00 -76.44
CA ARG A 451 18.30 25.92 -77.33
C ARG A 451 17.91 25.67 -78.79
N LEU A 452 16.93 24.81 -79.05
CA LEU A 452 16.41 24.56 -80.41
C LEU A 452 15.75 25.80 -81.03
N VAL A 453 14.87 26.46 -80.27
CA VAL A 453 14.12 27.65 -80.70
C VAL A 453 15.05 28.85 -80.91
N SER A 454 16.18 28.95 -80.20
CA SER A 454 17.16 30.04 -80.34
C SER A 454 17.97 30.04 -81.65
N GLN A 455 17.85 29.02 -82.52
CA GLN A 455 18.64 28.92 -83.76
C GLN A 455 17.86 29.34 -85.02
N ASP A 456 18.11 30.55 -85.52
CA ASP A 456 17.44 31.15 -86.70
C ASP A 456 17.94 30.59 -88.05
N ASN A 457 17.88 29.27 -88.19
CA ASN A 457 18.29 28.53 -89.39
C ASN A 457 17.19 28.60 -90.48
N PHE A 458 16.89 29.81 -90.98
CA PHE A 458 15.77 30.04 -91.92
C PHE A 458 16.11 29.72 -93.38
N GLY A 459 17.37 29.92 -93.79
CA GLY A 459 17.82 29.78 -95.18
C GLY A 459 17.77 31.08 -95.98
N TYR A 460 18.22 31.02 -97.24
CA TYR A 460 18.37 32.18 -98.13
C TYR A 460 17.43 32.17 -99.35
N GLU A 461 16.72 31.06 -99.57
CA GLU A 461 15.85 30.84 -100.73
C GLU A 461 14.41 30.64 -100.27
N LEU A 462 13.41 31.16 -101.01
CA LEU A 462 12.00 31.05 -100.61
C LEU A 462 11.55 29.61 -100.25
N PRO A 463 11.87 28.54 -101.02
CA PRO A 463 11.48 27.18 -100.66
C PRO A 463 12.12 26.67 -99.36
N ALA A 464 13.33 27.16 -99.01
CA ALA A 464 13.98 26.83 -97.75
C ALA A 464 13.28 27.51 -96.57
N VAL A 465 12.86 28.76 -96.74
CA VAL A 465 12.14 29.55 -95.73
C VAL A 465 10.72 29.02 -95.52
N GLU A 466 10.03 28.58 -96.57
CA GLU A 466 8.74 27.88 -96.45
C GLU A 466 8.86 26.52 -95.76
N ALA A 467 9.95 25.77 -96.01
CA ALA A 467 10.24 24.53 -95.28
C ALA A 467 10.59 24.81 -93.81
N ALA A 468 11.32 25.90 -93.52
CA ALA A 468 11.62 26.35 -92.16
C ALA A 468 10.34 26.78 -91.42
N MET A 469 9.38 27.42 -92.10
CA MET A 469 8.07 27.77 -91.53
C MET A 469 7.29 26.52 -91.12
N LYS A 470 7.13 25.53 -92.01
CA LYS A 470 6.43 24.27 -91.68
C LYS A 470 7.11 23.50 -90.55
N LYS A 471 8.44 23.55 -90.47
CA LYS A 471 9.20 22.97 -89.34
C LYS A 471 8.96 23.74 -88.05
N HIS A 472 8.81 25.07 -88.11
CA HIS A 472 8.48 25.90 -86.95
C HIS A 472 7.06 25.62 -86.47
N GLU A 473 6.06 25.57 -87.35
CA GLU A 473 4.67 25.21 -87.01
C GLU A 473 4.57 23.87 -86.27
N ALA A 474 5.34 22.86 -86.70
CA ALA A 474 5.43 21.57 -86.01
C ALA A 474 6.05 21.67 -84.60
N ILE A 475 7.03 22.57 -84.40
CA ILE A 475 7.62 22.86 -83.08
C ILE A 475 6.64 23.65 -82.20
N GLU A 476 5.87 24.60 -82.76
CA GLU A 476 4.82 25.31 -82.01
C GLU A 476 3.75 24.33 -81.51
N ALA A 477 3.36 23.34 -82.32
CA ALA A 477 2.39 22.31 -81.94
C ALA A 477 2.91 21.37 -80.83
N ASP A 478 4.15 20.87 -80.92
CA ASP A 478 4.75 20.02 -79.88
C ASP A 478 4.95 20.77 -78.56
N ILE A 479 5.41 22.04 -78.64
CA ILE A 479 5.55 22.88 -77.46
C ILE A 479 4.17 23.14 -76.83
N ALA A 480 3.16 23.55 -77.60
CA ALA A 480 1.81 23.78 -77.07
C ALA A 480 1.22 22.53 -76.39
N ALA A 481 1.41 21.34 -76.97
CA ALA A 481 1.00 20.07 -76.38
C ALA A 481 1.73 19.72 -75.06
N TYR A 482 2.83 20.40 -74.74
CA TYR A 482 3.57 20.23 -73.49
C TYR A 482 3.03 21.10 -72.33
N GLU A 483 2.13 22.06 -72.58
CA GLU A 483 1.65 22.99 -71.53
C GLU A 483 1.01 22.28 -70.32
N GLU A 484 0.15 21.29 -70.56
CA GLU A 484 -0.46 20.46 -69.51
C GLU A 484 0.61 19.80 -68.62
N ARG A 485 1.74 19.38 -69.21
CA ARG A 485 2.83 18.74 -68.47
C ARG A 485 3.56 19.71 -67.55
N VAL A 486 3.55 21.00 -67.87
CA VAL A 486 4.06 22.09 -67.02
C VAL A 486 3.04 22.45 -65.94
N GLN A 487 1.76 22.57 -66.30
CA GLN A 487 0.68 22.84 -65.34
C GLN A 487 0.56 21.76 -64.26
N GLY A 488 0.76 20.48 -64.63
CA GLY A 488 0.87 19.36 -63.69
C GLY A 488 2.10 19.38 -62.75
N VAL A 489 2.94 20.41 -62.80
CA VAL A 489 3.93 20.76 -61.76
C VAL A 489 3.37 21.81 -60.80
N ALA A 490 2.62 22.80 -61.32
CA ALA A 490 1.93 23.80 -60.51
C ALA A 490 0.88 23.18 -59.58
N GLU A 491 0.10 22.21 -60.08
CA GLU A 491 -0.89 21.47 -59.31
C GLU A 491 -0.28 20.69 -58.13
N LEU A 492 0.86 20.01 -58.35
CA LEU A 492 1.56 19.29 -57.27
C LEU A 492 2.12 20.25 -56.21
N ALA A 493 2.67 21.39 -56.63
CA ALA A 493 3.11 22.42 -55.69
C ALA A 493 1.95 22.98 -54.85
N GLN A 494 0.79 23.20 -55.48
CA GLN A 494 -0.41 23.68 -54.80
C GLN A 494 -0.99 22.64 -53.84
N ALA A 495 -0.99 21.35 -54.20
CA ALA A 495 -1.40 20.26 -53.33
C ALA A 495 -0.49 20.13 -52.09
N LEU A 496 0.83 20.20 -52.27
CA LEU A 496 1.82 20.20 -51.17
C LEU A 496 1.65 21.43 -50.25
N ALA A 497 1.34 22.59 -50.81
CA ALA A 497 1.08 23.80 -50.02
C ALA A 497 -0.26 23.73 -49.26
N ALA A 498 -1.32 23.18 -49.87
CA ALA A 498 -2.64 23.02 -49.24
C ALA A 498 -2.63 22.02 -48.06
N GLU A 499 -1.86 20.93 -48.18
CA GLU A 499 -1.61 19.95 -47.12
C GLU A 499 -0.50 20.41 -46.13
N GLY A 500 0.01 21.65 -46.26
CA GLY A 500 0.91 22.27 -45.30
C GLY A 500 2.31 21.67 -45.22
N TYR A 501 2.86 21.17 -46.34
CA TYR A 501 4.20 20.58 -46.38
C TYR A 501 5.29 21.50 -45.81
N TYR A 502 6.21 20.93 -45.02
CA TYR A 502 7.17 21.70 -44.23
C TYR A 502 8.09 22.59 -45.07
N ASP A 503 8.44 22.13 -46.28
CA ASP A 503 9.26 22.87 -47.25
C ASP A 503 8.45 23.31 -48.49
N ALA A 504 7.19 23.72 -48.26
CA ALA A 504 6.37 24.36 -49.29
C ALA A 504 7.03 25.61 -49.92
N ARG A 505 8.04 26.21 -49.25
CA ARG A 505 8.80 27.36 -49.76
C ARG A 505 9.76 26.97 -50.89
N ARG A 506 10.55 25.89 -50.75
CA ARG A 506 11.39 25.36 -51.85
C ARG A 506 10.52 24.92 -53.02
N VAL A 507 9.46 24.17 -52.73
CA VAL A 507 8.48 23.69 -53.72
C VAL A 507 7.87 24.85 -54.51
N ALA A 508 7.42 25.92 -53.83
CA ALA A 508 6.93 27.12 -54.48
C ALA A 508 8.01 27.78 -55.36
N ALA A 509 9.25 27.94 -54.86
CA ALA A 509 10.35 28.57 -55.59
C ALA A 509 10.78 27.79 -56.86
N GLN A 510 10.79 26.45 -56.81
CA GLN A 510 11.05 25.60 -57.97
C GLN A 510 9.91 25.67 -59.00
N ARG A 511 8.65 25.64 -58.54
CA ARG A 511 7.47 25.87 -59.39
C ARG A 511 7.53 27.25 -60.09
N ASP A 512 8.00 28.26 -59.37
CA ASP A 512 8.28 29.59 -59.88
C ASP A 512 9.38 29.61 -60.96
N SER A 513 10.43 28.79 -60.80
CA SER A 513 11.49 28.62 -61.82
C SER A 513 10.92 28.04 -63.11
N VAL A 514 10.22 26.91 -63.01
CA VAL A 514 9.66 26.18 -64.16
C VAL A 514 8.66 27.05 -64.94
N LEU A 515 7.75 27.76 -64.27
CA LEU A 515 6.79 28.64 -64.95
C LEU A 515 7.47 29.84 -65.65
N ARG A 516 8.56 30.38 -65.09
CA ARG A 516 9.35 31.43 -65.78
C ARG A 516 10.10 30.89 -67.00
N GLN A 517 10.67 29.68 -66.91
CA GLN A 517 11.32 29.01 -68.05
C GLN A 517 10.31 28.69 -69.17
N TRP A 518 9.08 28.30 -68.81
CA TRP A 518 7.97 28.10 -69.75
C TRP A 518 7.58 29.41 -70.46
N ALA A 519 7.32 30.49 -69.71
CA ALA A 519 6.98 31.79 -70.28
C ALA A 519 8.11 32.38 -71.16
N LEU A 520 9.37 32.09 -70.83
CA LEU A 520 10.52 32.43 -71.69
C LEU A 520 10.51 31.61 -72.99
N LEU A 521 10.23 30.30 -72.93
CA LEU A 521 10.17 29.45 -74.12
C LEU A 521 9.04 29.90 -75.07
N THR A 522 7.83 30.12 -74.57
CA THR A 522 6.70 30.57 -75.40
C THR A 522 6.94 31.97 -75.99
N GLY A 523 7.60 32.87 -75.24
CA GLY A 523 8.07 34.15 -75.76
C GLY A 523 9.12 34.01 -76.88
N LEU A 524 10.12 33.13 -76.72
CA LEU A 524 11.13 32.84 -77.76
C LEU A 524 10.50 32.23 -79.01
N VAL A 525 9.49 31.36 -78.86
CA VAL A 525 8.72 30.75 -79.95
C VAL A 525 7.98 31.82 -80.77
N GLY A 526 7.17 32.67 -80.13
CA GLY A 526 6.46 33.75 -80.83
C GLY A 526 7.39 34.80 -81.44
N ALA A 527 8.54 35.07 -80.80
CA ALA A 527 9.58 35.93 -81.36
C ALA A 527 10.26 35.30 -82.59
N ARG A 528 10.49 33.98 -82.60
CA ARG A 528 11.01 33.26 -83.77
C ARG A 528 9.99 33.26 -84.90
N ARG A 529 8.71 33.02 -84.59
CA ARG A 529 7.60 33.06 -85.55
C ARG A 529 7.56 34.37 -86.32
N THR A 530 7.54 35.49 -85.60
CA THR A 530 7.47 36.83 -86.21
C THR A 530 8.71 37.17 -87.05
N ARG A 531 9.92 36.76 -86.65
CA ARG A 531 11.13 36.88 -87.50
C ARG A 531 11.05 36.04 -88.77
N LEU A 532 10.48 34.84 -88.69
CA LEU A 532 10.33 33.91 -89.81
C LEU A 532 9.20 34.34 -90.78
N GLU A 533 8.10 34.90 -90.26
CA GLU A 533 7.04 35.53 -91.06
C GLU A 533 7.56 36.76 -91.82
N GLN A 534 8.39 37.60 -91.18
CA GLN A 534 9.08 38.72 -91.83
C GLN A 534 10.06 38.25 -92.92
N ASN A 535 10.85 37.21 -92.66
CA ASN A 535 11.78 36.65 -93.64
C ASN A 535 11.03 36.03 -94.85
N LEU A 536 9.93 35.31 -94.59
CA LEU A 536 9.05 34.76 -95.63
C LEU A 536 8.42 35.86 -96.50
N ALA A 537 7.98 36.96 -95.90
CA ALA A 537 7.47 38.12 -96.64
C ALA A 537 8.56 38.77 -97.51
N LEU A 538 9.77 38.96 -96.96
CA LEU A 538 10.92 39.48 -97.70
C LEU A 538 11.26 38.61 -98.91
N GLN A 539 11.28 37.29 -98.75
CA GLN A 539 11.58 36.35 -99.83
C GLN A 539 10.48 36.29 -100.91
N LYS A 540 9.22 36.48 -100.54
CA LYS A 540 8.12 36.63 -101.51
C LYS A 540 8.26 37.91 -102.33
N VAL A 541 8.59 39.03 -101.69
CA VAL A 541 8.89 40.28 -102.39
C VAL A 541 10.12 40.14 -103.31
N PHE A 542 11.17 39.42 -102.90
CA PHE A 542 12.30 39.12 -103.79
C PHE A 542 11.90 38.23 -104.98
N GLN A 543 11.06 37.21 -104.78
CA GLN A 543 10.57 36.40 -105.89
C GLN A 543 9.66 37.20 -106.84
N GLU A 544 8.80 38.07 -106.32
CA GLU A 544 8.01 39.01 -107.11
C GLU A 544 8.89 40.00 -107.88
N MET A 545 10.00 40.48 -107.29
CA MET A 545 11.00 41.31 -107.98
C MET A 545 11.73 40.56 -109.10
N VAL A 546 12.17 39.32 -108.87
CA VAL A 546 12.79 38.48 -109.91
C VAL A 546 11.80 38.23 -111.04
N TYR A 547 10.57 37.84 -110.72
CA TYR A 547 9.50 37.65 -111.70
C TYR A 547 9.19 38.94 -112.50
N MET A 548 9.21 40.10 -111.86
CA MET A 548 9.05 41.39 -112.55
C MET A 548 10.26 41.74 -113.44
N VAL A 549 11.49 41.35 -113.07
CA VAL A 549 12.68 41.53 -113.90
C VAL A 549 12.62 40.61 -115.12
N ASP A 550 12.36 39.30 -114.93
CA ASP A 550 12.20 38.33 -116.00
C ASP A 550 11.09 38.76 -116.99
N TRP A 551 9.95 39.22 -116.45
CA TRP A 551 8.84 39.75 -117.25
C TRP A 551 9.19 41.05 -117.98
N MET A 552 9.98 41.94 -117.36
CA MET A 552 10.50 43.14 -118.04
C MET A 552 11.46 42.79 -119.18
N GLU A 553 12.30 41.77 -119.03
CA GLU A 553 13.16 41.28 -120.12
C GLU A 553 12.32 40.65 -121.25
N GLU A 554 11.32 39.82 -120.95
CA GLU A 554 10.37 39.31 -121.96
C GLU A 554 9.66 40.46 -122.72
N MET A 555 9.22 41.50 -122.01
CA MET A 555 8.57 42.66 -122.63
C MET A 555 9.54 43.52 -123.46
N GLN A 556 10.81 43.64 -123.06
CA GLN A 556 11.83 44.31 -123.87
C GLN A 556 12.16 43.51 -125.15
N VAL A 557 12.27 42.19 -125.05
CA VAL A 557 12.43 41.31 -126.23
C VAL A 557 11.21 41.44 -127.16
N GLY A 558 10.00 41.43 -126.61
CA GLY A 558 8.75 41.64 -127.36
C GLY A 558 8.67 43.00 -128.07
N ALA A 559 9.22 44.06 -127.49
CA ALA A 559 9.20 45.41 -128.05
C ALA A 559 10.09 45.60 -129.30
N THR A 560 11.02 44.67 -129.58
CA THR A 560 12.00 44.82 -130.69
C THR A 560 11.51 44.34 -132.06
N TRP A 561 10.32 43.73 -132.16
CA TRP A 561 9.84 43.10 -133.40
C TRP A 561 8.66 43.82 -134.07
N GLY A 562 8.96 44.93 -134.76
CA GLY A 562 8.07 45.51 -135.77
C GLY A 562 7.96 44.62 -137.02
N PRO A 563 6.79 44.58 -137.71
CA PRO A 563 6.47 43.49 -138.63
C PRO A 563 7.01 43.66 -140.05
N ARG A 564 7.38 42.53 -140.70
CA ARG A 564 7.48 42.44 -142.17
C ARG A 564 6.87 41.14 -142.71
N TRP A 565 5.99 41.29 -143.69
CA TRP A 565 5.22 40.21 -144.33
C TRP A 565 6.04 39.44 -145.37
N VAL A 566 5.69 38.17 -145.63
CA VAL A 566 5.20 37.65 -146.94
C VAL A 566 4.95 36.11 -146.89
N TRP A 567 4.08 35.62 -147.80
CA TRP A 567 3.63 34.24 -148.06
C TRP A 567 4.76 33.15 -148.17
N CYS A 568 4.54 31.82 -148.23
CA CYS A 568 3.43 31.04 -148.82
C CYS A 568 3.44 29.49 -148.52
N ALA A 569 2.27 28.84 -148.70
CA ALA A 569 2.01 27.48 -149.22
C ALA A 569 2.74 26.17 -148.74
N ARG A 570 2.06 25.44 -147.84
CA ARG A 570 1.42 24.10 -148.08
C ARG A 570 2.23 22.90 -148.67
N ARG A 571 2.63 21.95 -147.81
CA ARG A 571 2.68 20.45 -147.90
C ARG A 571 3.67 19.94 -146.82
N GLY A 572 3.54 18.79 -146.14
CA GLY A 572 2.48 17.77 -146.08
C GLY A 572 3.03 16.33 -145.99
N GLY A 573 3.24 15.76 -144.79
CA GLY A 573 3.84 14.42 -144.64
C GLY A 573 3.76 13.75 -143.25
N ARG A 574 3.14 12.56 -143.23
CA ARG A 574 2.95 11.52 -142.18
C ARG A 574 4.12 11.21 -141.22
N GLY A 575 3.80 10.76 -139.99
CA GLY A 575 4.57 9.70 -139.29
C GLY A 575 4.40 9.58 -137.75
N ILE A 576 3.84 8.45 -137.26
CA ILE A 576 4.13 7.67 -136.02
C ILE A 576 4.52 8.47 -134.75
N GLY A 577 3.80 8.47 -133.61
CA GLY A 577 3.45 7.35 -132.71
C GLY A 577 4.32 7.43 -131.43
N THR A 578 3.88 7.19 -130.18
CA THR A 578 2.74 6.41 -129.65
C THR A 578 2.15 6.94 -128.33
N GLU A 579 0.82 6.79 -128.18
CA GLU A 579 0.08 6.32 -126.97
C GLU A 579 0.09 7.01 -125.56
N ARG A 580 -1.15 7.21 -125.05
CA ARG A 580 -1.68 6.75 -123.73
C ARG A 580 -1.27 7.47 -122.42
N VAL A 581 -1.89 8.63 -122.12
CA VAL A 581 -2.18 9.10 -120.73
C VAL A 581 -3.50 9.90 -120.62
N VAL A 582 -4.67 9.28 -120.89
CA VAL A 582 -5.99 9.97 -120.69
C VAL A 582 -7.11 9.02 -120.22
N ARG A 583 -6.81 7.99 -119.39
CA ARG A 583 -7.87 7.09 -118.87
C ARG A 583 -7.79 6.72 -117.39
N ASP A 584 -6.67 7.01 -116.71
CA ASP A 584 -6.42 6.53 -115.35
C ASP A 584 -6.82 7.53 -114.25
N MET A 585 -6.86 8.83 -114.56
CA MET A 585 -7.22 9.94 -113.65
C MET A 585 -8.64 9.88 -113.06
N LYS A 586 -9.44 8.86 -113.41
CA LYS A 586 -10.78 8.62 -112.86
C LYS A 586 -10.90 7.31 -112.05
N ARG A 587 -9.79 6.60 -111.77
CA ARG A 587 -9.76 5.40 -110.90
C ARG A 587 -9.01 5.57 -109.57
N GLU A 588 -8.18 6.61 -109.40
CA GLU A 588 -7.49 6.88 -108.13
C GLU A 588 -8.42 7.50 -107.05
N ARG A 589 -9.39 8.34 -107.44
CA ARG A 589 -10.27 9.07 -106.49
C ARG A 589 -11.35 8.23 -105.78
N GLU A 590 -11.37 6.93 -106.05
CA GLU A 590 -12.25 5.94 -105.40
C GLU A 590 -11.43 5.04 -104.47
N THR A 591 -10.24 4.58 -104.88
CA THR A 591 -9.37 3.68 -104.09
C THR A 591 -8.73 4.35 -102.87
N GLU A 592 -8.53 5.66 -102.86
CA GLU A 592 -8.10 6.39 -101.65
C GLU A 592 -9.21 6.51 -100.60
N ARG A 593 -10.47 6.63 -101.04
CA ARG A 593 -11.62 6.91 -100.16
C ARG A 593 -12.01 5.70 -99.31
N ASP A 594 -11.84 4.50 -99.83
CA ASP A 594 -12.06 3.25 -99.09
C ASP A 594 -10.89 2.91 -98.14
N LYS A 595 -9.66 3.31 -98.47
CA LYS A 595 -8.51 3.21 -97.55
C LYS A 595 -8.70 4.07 -96.31
N GLU A 596 -9.07 5.34 -96.49
CA GLU A 596 -9.30 6.27 -95.36
C GLU A 596 -10.40 5.78 -94.41
N LYS A 597 -11.39 5.04 -94.95
CA LYS A 597 -12.46 4.40 -94.18
C LYS A 597 -11.96 3.21 -93.37
N SER A 598 -11.11 2.36 -93.95
CA SER A 598 -10.53 1.19 -93.29
C SER A 598 -9.59 1.56 -92.13
N GLU A 599 -8.78 2.62 -92.29
CA GLU A 599 -7.89 3.10 -91.23
C GLU A 599 -8.69 3.63 -90.02
N LYS A 600 -9.79 4.34 -90.27
CA LYS A 600 -10.69 4.92 -89.25
C LYS A 600 -11.60 3.89 -88.54
N GLU A 601 -11.61 2.64 -89.00
CA GLU A 601 -12.19 1.51 -88.26
C GLU A 601 -11.13 0.92 -87.30
N ARG A 602 -9.93 0.63 -87.81
CA ARG A 602 -8.82 -0.01 -87.05
C ARG A 602 -8.34 0.78 -85.82
N VAL A 603 -8.37 2.11 -85.87
CA VAL A 603 -8.04 2.94 -84.69
C VAL A 603 -9.09 2.74 -83.59
N ARG A 604 -10.37 2.66 -83.95
CA ARG A 604 -11.50 2.59 -83.01
C ARG A 604 -11.64 1.25 -82.28
N ASP A 605 -11.04 0.19 -82.81
CA ASP A 605 -10.96 -1.10 -82.13
C ASP A 605 -9.71 -1.23 -81.24
N ARG A 606 -8.64 -0.45 -81.47
CA ARG A 606 -7.50 -0.38 -80.52
C ARG A 606 -7.88 0.32 -79.22
N ASP A 607 -8.68 1.37 -79.30
CA ASP A 607 -9.18 2.13 -78.15
C ASP A 607 -10.23 1.36 -77.32
N ARG A 608 -10.37 0.04 -77.53
CA ARG A 608 -11.23 -0.89 -76.78
C ARG A 608 -10.48 -2.06 -76.14
N GLU A 609 -9.17 -2.16 -76.33
CA GLU A 609 -8.33 -3.26 -75.83
C GLU A 609 -7.35 -2.79 -74.73
N ILE A 610 -7.60 -1.60 -74.16
CA ILE A 610 -6.85 -0.99 -73.04
C ILE A 610 -7.84 -0.35 -72.06
N ASP A 611 -8.48 -1.18 -71.22
CA ASP A 611 -9.26 -0.81 -70.03
C ASP A 611 -9.18 -2.00 -69.03
#